data_AF-A0A1B0ZPR7-F1
#
_entry.id   AF-A0A1B0ZPR7-F1
#
_cell.length_a   1.000
_cell.length_b   1.000
_cell.length_c   1.000
_cell.angle_alpha   90.00
_cell.angle_beta   90.00
_cell.angle_gamma   90.00
#
_symmetry.space_group_name_H-M   'P 1'
#
loop_
_entity.id
_entity.type
_entity.pdbx_description
1 polymer ?
#
loop_
_entity_poly.entity_id
_entity_poly.type
_entity_poly.pdbx_seq_one_letter_code
_entity_poly.pdbx_strand_id
1 'polypeptide(L)'
;MFRTPIKTALAATLFLSAPSGPVAADNLGAALLGGIVGGAIVNEVNRNKKRRTVSQGYSATRAHNRETQASLNYFGFPAGTPDGVMGRRSRTAISQYQVHMGFPATGQLTAYERDFLVSSYNRAQIGGPQVIKAMQGPNGVRGLLHTWRDEAAGVRSASTGYAGLPIEVSDAVDEIAASAEPSAEQLLQRSGFMQLADINGDGKNDYLIDTSVSGSSFWCGASHCSVMVFASTPQGYQRNDFMARGVTTASFSCHQGVCRMNDTMQASGQGAGQAVPAAPAPATPPAASQQGGTVMASAGGQALGAIPTFNAPSQAAQTASLASHCSKVSLLTNSNGGYMTVSTMTDPDLALGEQFCIARSYAMNSGEAIVATLTNVTSAQVDSQCDSFAPAIQPFLARLDSDNSQAVMADVQKFVLQSNMSIDQLANTAAVCMFSGYRRDKLDIAMGSALIMVAIGKRPYAELIGHHMSQGFGAAKSVPAAQDWYGVAVSALENGAEAVFSPGQPERAGLIKAAAAQLGGSGQLQPVPASGAAAALPTFSNN
;
A
#
# COMPACT_ATOMS: atom_id res chain seq x y z
N MET A 1 -16.74 -67.75 -63.04
CA MET A 1 -15.48 -67.01 -63.31
C MET A 1 -15.20 -66.15 -62.08
N PHE A 2 -14.45 -66.66 -61.09
CA PHE A 2 -13.01 -66.42 -60.89
C PHE A 2 -12.69 -64.91 -60.87
N ARG A 3 -12.16 -64.30 -59.80
CA ARG A 3 -10.98 -64.73 -59.04
C ARG A 3 -10.96 -64.22 -57.59
N THR A 4 -10.40 -65.07 -56.75
CA THR A 4 -9.98 -64.96 -55.34
C THR A 4 -8.63 -64.19 -55.19
N PRO A 5 -8.13 -63.95 -53.95
CA PRO A 5 -7.28 -62.83 -53.55
C PRO A 5 -5.78 -63.16 -53.48
N ILE A 6 -4.94 -62.14 -53.27
CA ILE A 6 -3.54 -62.31 -52.85
C ILE A 6 -3.32 -61.64 -51.49
N LYS A 7 -2.93 -62.47 -50.52
CA LYS A 7 -2.23 -62.08 -49.30
C LYS A 7 -0.73 -62.16 -49.58
N THR A 8 0.05 -61.21 -49.09
CA THR A 8 1.46 -61.40 -48.76
C THR A 8 1.74 -60.79 -47.38
N ALA A 9 2.15 -61.67 -46.47
CA ALA A 9 2.97 -61.40 -45.29
C ALA A 9 4.41 -61.03 -45.78
N LEU A 10 5.41 -60.57 -45.01
CA LEU A 10 5.81 -60.78 -43.63
C LEU A 10 7.03 -59.86 -43.34
N ALA A 11 7.37 -59.70 -42.05
CA ALA A 11 8.68 -59.39 -41.42
C ALA A 11 8.75 -58.02 -40.73
N ALA A 12 9.27 -57.85 -39.51
CA ALA A 12 9.59 -58.73 -38.38
C ALA A 12 9.95 -57.79 -37.20
N THR A 13 9.42 -58.09 -36.01
CA THR A 13 9.95 -57.88 -34.64
C THR A 13 11.02 -56.81 -34.34
N LEU A 14 10.75 -55.98 -33.32
CA LEU A 14 11.54 -56.01 -32.07
C LEU A 14 10.69 -55.54 -30.86
N PHE A 15 10.49 -56.44 -29.91
CA PHE A 15 10.06 -56.13 -28.54
C PHE A 15 11.25 -55.62 -27.75
N LEU A 16 11.06 -54.56 -26.95
CA LEU A 16 11.83 -54.30 -25.74
C LEU A 16 10.88 -53.70 -24.70
N SER A 17 10.67 -54.47 -23.64
CA SER A 17 9.87 -54.15 -22.47
C SER A 17 10.78 -53.83 -21.27
N ALA A 18 10.48 -52.68 -20.62
CA ALA A 18 10.66 -52.31 -19.20
C ALA A 18 12.13 -52.13 -18.67
N PRO A 19 12.38 -51.24 -17.67
CA PRO A 19 11.65 -51.15 -16.40
C PRO A 19 11.13 -49.75 -16.03
N SER A 20 9.95 -49.75 -15.42
CA SER A 20 9.38 -48.67 -14.62
C SER A 20 10.09 -48.57 -13.26
N GLY A 21 10.76 -47.44 -13.01
CA GLY A 21 11.11 -46.94 -11.68
C GLY A 21 10.13 -45.82 -11.25
N PRO A 22 9.99 -45.53 -9.95
CA PRO A 22 8.92 -44.68 -9.45
C PRO A 22 9.22 -43.20 -9.74
N VAL A 23 8.37 -42.57 -10.55
CA VAL A 23 8.28 -41.10 -10.56
C VAL A 23 7.10 -40.73 -9.67
N ALA A 24 7.42 -40.30 -8.45
CA ALA A 24 6.51 -39.57 -7.60
C ALA A 24 6.36 -38.15 -8.15
N ALA A 25 5.16 -37.82 -8.66
CA ALA A 25 4.60 -36.48 -8.69
C ALA A 25 3.11 -36.63 -9.01
N ASP A 26 2.31 -36.73 -7.94
CA ASP A 26 0.85 -36.82 -8.04
C ASP A 26 0.27 -35.51 -8.61
N ASN A 27 -0.61 -35.70 -9.58
CA ASN A 27 -1.55 -34.72 -10.08
C ASN A 27 -2.55 -34.38 -8.98
N LEU A 28 -2.57 -33.12 -8.54
CA LEU A 28 -3.70 -32.54 -7.80
C LEU A 28 -4.03 -31.17 -8.37
N GLY A 29 -4.72 -31.16 -9.51
CA GLY A 29 -5.05 -29.92 -10.23
C GLY A 29 -6.06 -30.11 -11.36
N ALA A 30 -7.04 -30.99 -11.21
CA ALA A 30 -8.20 -31.06 -12.10
C ALA A 30 -9.29 -31.99 -11.53
N ALA A 31 -10.16 -31.48 -10.64
CA ALA A 31 -11.50 -32.02 -10.41
C ALA A 31 -12.32 -31.11 -9.49
N LEU A 32 -13.63 -30.97 -9.79
CA LEU A 32 -14.76 -30.49 -8.95
C LEU A 32 -14.91 -28.94 -8.87
N LEU A 33 -15.93 -28.26 -9.40
CA LEU A 33 -17.31 -28.62 -9.76
C LEU A 33 -17.86 -27.70 -10.88
N GLY A 34 -18.31 -28.30 -11.98
CA GLY A 34 -19.27 -27.70 -12.91
C GLY A 34 -20.69 -28.18 -12.57
N GLY A 35 -21.66 -27.26 -12.58
CA GLY A 35 -23.09 -27.54 -12.38
C GLY A 35 -23.91 -27.06 -13.57
N ILE A 36 -24.64 -27.99 -14.17
CA ILE A 36 -25.43 -27.94 -15.40
C ILE A 36 -26.64 -27.01 -15.28
N VAL A 37 -26.90 -26.17 -16.29
CA VAL A 37 -28.26 -25.92 -16.81
C VAL A 37 -28.18 -25.92 -18.34
N GLY A 38 -28.75 -26.96 -18.94
CA GLY A 38 -28.95 -27.06 -20.38
C GLY A 38 -30.33 -26.55 -20.80
N GLY A 39 -30.44 -26.24 -22.09
CA GLY A 39 -31.69 -26.47 -22.82
C GLY A 39 -32.24 -25.30 -23.64
N ALA A 40 -32.02 -25.41 -24.97
CA ALA A 40 -32.87 -24.91 -26.06
C ALA A 40 -32.76 -23.40 -26.38
N ILE A 41 -32.72 -22.90 -27.62
CA ILE A 41 -33.21 -23.37 -28.93
C ILE A 41 -32.27 -22.86 -30.04
N VAL A 42 -32.14 -23.66 -31.10
CA VAL A 42 -31.44 -23.37 -32.37
C VAL A 42 -32.33 -22.55 -33.32
N ASN A 43 -31.68 -21.70 -34.13
CA ASN A 43 -32.11 -21.14 -35.42
C ASN A 43 -32.85 -19.79 -35.39
N GLU A 44 -32.18 -18.73 -35.86
CA GLU A 44 -32.81 -17.74 -36.76
C GLU A 44 -31.74 -16.91 -37.48
N VAL A 45 -31.18 -17.46 -38.56
CA VAL A 45 -30.48 -16.68 -39.58
C VAL A 45 -31.56 -15.99 -40.44
N ASN A 46 -31.39 -14.68 -40.66
CA ASN A 46 -32.22 -13.79 -41.48
C ASN A 46 -33.60 -13.36 -40.92
N ARG A 47 -33.59 -12.32 -40.05
CA ARG A 47 -34.54 -11.21 -40.22
C ARG A 47 -33.84 -9.85 -40.18
N ASN A 48 -34.09 -9.13 -41.27
CA ASN A 48 -33.48 -7.89 -41.67
C ASN A 48 -34.21 -6.68 -41.03
N LYS A 49 -33.45 -5.59 -40.86
CA LYS A 49 -33.85 -4.17 -40.80
C LYS A 49 -34.61 -3.65 -39.57
N LYS A 50 -33.96 -2.65 -38.94
CA LYS A 50 -34.39 -1.73 -37.87
C LYS A 50 -34.03 -2.13 -36.43
N ARG A 51 -32.74 -2.39 -36.17
CA ARG A 51 -32.18 -2.11 -34.84
C ARG A 51 -31.96 -0.61 -34.72
N ARG A 52 -32.86 0.07 -33.99
CA ARG A 52 -32.49 1.27 -33.23
C ARG A 52 -31.40 0.82 -32.26
N THR A 53 -30.16 1.23 -32.51
CA THR A 53 -29.07 1.08 -31.55
C THR A 53 -29.41 1.96 -30.35
N VAL A 54 -30.10 1.40 -29.35
CA VAL A 54 -30.13 2.01 -28.02
C VAL A 54 -28.72 1.81 -27.50
N SER A 55 -27.91 2.86 -27.61
CA SER A 55 -26.73 3.03 -26.77
C SER A 55 -27.22 2.87 -25.34
N GLN A 56 -26.99 1.71 -24.74
CA GLN A 56 -27.20 1.47 -23.32
C GLN A 56 -26.05 2.18 -22.61
N GLY A 57 -26.14 3.51 -22.61
CA GLY A 57 -25.05 4.40 -22.27
C GLY A 57 -24.68 4.26 -20.80
N TYR A 58 -23.49 3.73 -20.55
CA TYR A 58 -22.70 4.16 -19.40
C TYR A 58 -22.39 5.66 -19.61
N SER A 59 -23.30 6.54 -19.21
CA SER A 59 -23.00 7.98 -19.22
C SER A 59 -22.04 8.25 -18.06
N ALA A 60 -21.06 9.13 -18.28
CA ALA A 60 -20.19 9.63 -17.21
C ALA A 60 -21.00 10.10 -15.98
N THR A 61 -22.17 10.70 -16.22
CA THR A 61 -23.15 11.05 -15.18
C THR A 61 -23.64 9.86 -14.35
N ARG A 62 -23.88 8.68 -14.94
CA ARG A 62 -24.30 7.49 -14.18
C ARG A 62 -23.15 6.99 -13.30
N ALA A 63 -21.93 6.96 -13.81
CA ALA A 63 -20.75 6.58 -13.03
C ALA A 63 -20.54 7.54 -11.86
N HIS A 64 -20.61 8.85 -12.13
CA HIS A 64 -20.52 9.93 -11.13
C HIS A 64 -21.57 9.78 -10.02
N ASN A 65 -22.82 9.45 -10.38
CA ASN A 65 -23.90 9.23 -9.42
C ASN A 65 -23.71 7.94 -8.60
N ARG A 66 -23.22 6.86 -9.21
CA ARG A 66 -22.94 5.60 -8.50
C ARG A 66 -21.88 5.80 -7.43
N GLU A 67 -20.82 6.53 -7.76
CA GLU A 67 -19.76 6.87 -6.81
C GLU A 67 -20.34 7.64 -5.61
N THR A 68 -21.16 8.67 -5.86
CA THR A 68 -21.85 9.41 -4.79
C THR A 68 -22.74 8.50 -3.94
N GLN A 69 -23.54 7.61 -4.53
CA GLN A 69 -24.39 6.67 -3.79
C GLN A 69 -23.54 5.71 -2.94
N ALA A 70 -22.41 5.21 -3.47
CA ALA A 70 -21.49 4.35 -2.74
C ALA A 70 -20.86 5.08 -1.54
N SER A 71 -20.38 6.31 -1.74
CA SER A 71 -19.81 7.13 -0.65
C SER A 71 -20.83 7.44 0.43
N LEU A 72 -22.06 7.82 0.06
CA LEU A 72 -23.15 8.05 1.03
C LEU A 72 -23.41 6.79 1.87
N ASN A 73 -23.57 5.64 1.22
CA ASN A 73 -23.83 4.37 1.92
C ASN A 73 -22.69 3.99 2.87
N TYR A 74 -21.43 4.18 2.46
CA TYR A 74 -20.26 3.89 3.29
C TYR A 74 -20.29 4.67 4.60
N PHE A 75 -20.58 5.97 4.54
CA PHE A 75 -20.73 6.81 5.73
C PHE A 75 -22.10 6.64 6.42
N GLY A 76 -22.84 5.57 6.13
CA GLY A 76 -24.10 5.26 6.82
C GLY A 76 -25.27 6.19 6.46
N PHE A 77 -25.19 6.91 5.33
CA PHE A 77 -26.33 7.63 4.75
C PHE A 77 -26.99 6.75 3.68
N PRO A 78 -28.15 6.12 3.96
CA PRO A 78 -28.71 5.06 3.11
C PRO A 78 -29.28 5.59 1.79
N ALA A 79 -28.45 5.63 0.75
CA ALA A 79 -28.79 6.09 -0.59
C ALA A 79 -29.48 5.03 -1.47
N GLY A 80 -29.50 3.76 -1.03
CA GLY A 80 -29.98 2.62 -1.81
C GLY A 80 -28.86 1.95 -2.62
N THR A 81 -29.20 1.06 -3.55
CA THR A 81 -28.21 0.41 -4.42
C THR A 81 -27.48 1.46 -5.27
N PRO A 82 -26.14 1.45 -5.36
CA PRO A 82 -25.38 2.34 -6.25
C PRO A 82 -25.63 2.04 -7.75
N ASP A 83 -26.78 2.46 -8.27
CA ASP A 83 -27.26 2.23 -9.64
C ASP A 83 -27.03 3.41 -10.59
N GLY A 84 -26.67 4.57 -10.04
CA GLY A 84 -26.42 5.82 -10.77
C GLY A 84 -27.68 6.65 -11.01
N VAL A 85 -28.83 6.24 -10.47
CA VAL A 85 -30.12 6.91 -10.59
C VAL A 85 -30.43 7.67 -9.30
N MET A 86 -30.37 9.00 -9.35
CA MET A 86 -30.59 9.86 -8.19
C MET A 86 -32.08 10.03 -7.85
N GLY A 87 -32.64 8.97 -7.25
CA GLY A 87 -34.03 8.90 -6.81
C GLY A 87 -34.27 9.53 -5.42
N ARG A 88 -35.48 9.29 -4.89
CA ARG A 88 -35.90 9.82 -3.57
C ARG A 88 -34.96 9.40 -2.45
N ARG A 89 -34.50 8.15 -2.43
CA ARG A 89 -33.58 7.61 -1.40
C ARG A 89 -32.24 8.34 -1.42
N SER A 90 -31.64 8.53 -2.59
CA SER A 90 -30.37 9.25 -2.72
C SER A 90 -30.52 10.71 -2.29
N ARG A 91 -31.63 11.39 -2.63
CA ARG A 91 -31.91 12.75 -2.16
C ARG A 91 -32.07 12.82 -0.64
N THR A 92 -32.76 11.85 -0.03
CA THR A 92 -32.86 11.77 1.44
C THR A 92 -31.49 11.55 2.09
N ALA A 93 -30.67 10.66 1.54
CA ALA A 93 -29.31 10.42 2.04
C ALA A 93 -28.42 11.66 1.91
N ILE A 94 -28.54 12.41 0.81
CA ILE A 94 -27.87 13.70 0.64
C ILE A 94 -28.31 14.69 1.72
N SER A 95 -29.61 14.85 1.97
CA SER A 95 -30.10 15.74 3.03
C SER A 95 -29.57 15.34 4.41
N GLN A 96 -29.47 14.04 4.71
CA GLN A 96 -28.90 13.56 5.98
C GLN A 96 -27.41 13.86 6.10
N TYR A 97 -26.66 13.65 5.02
CA TYR A 97 -25.25 14.03 4.94
C TYR A 97 -25.06 15.54 5.13
N GLN A 98 -25.89 16.35 4.47
CA GLN A 98 -25.86 17.81 4.61
C GLN A 98 -26.13 18.25 6.05
N VAL A 99 -27.18 17.72 6.68
CA VAL A 99 -27.49 18.00 8.09
C VAL A 99 -26.34 17.58 9.00
N HIS A 100 -25.78 16.39 8.80
CA HIS A 100 -24.63 15.90 9.57
C HIS A 100 -23.46 16.88 9.46
N MET A 101 -23.15 17.33 8.25
CA MET A 101 -22.03 18.25 7.99
C MET A 101 -22.33 19.72 8.30
N GLY A 102 -23.56 20.07 8.69
CA GLY A 102 -23.97 21.46 8.93
C GLY A 102 -24.21 22.28 7.65
N PHE A 103 -24.38 21.63 6.50
CA PHE A 103 -24.77 22.25 5.24
C PHE A 103 -26.29 22.46 5.14
N PRO A 104 -26.77 23.37 4.27
CA PRO A 104 -28.19 23.47 3.95
C PRO A 104 -28.74 22.15 3.40
N ALA A 105 -29.81 21.62 4.01
CA ALA A 105 -30.40 20.32 3.68
C ALA A 105 -31.27 20.33 2.40
N THR A 106 -30.68 20.71 1.26
CA THR A 106 -31.36 20.86 -0.04
C THR A 106 -31.70 19.53 -0.70
N GLY A 107 -31.03 18.44 -0.31
CA GLY A 107 -31.14 17.13 -0.98
C GLY A 107 -30.46 17.11 -2.36
N GLN A 108 -29.64 18.12 -2.66
CA GLN A 108 -28.80 18.21 -3.86
C GLN A 108 -27.39 18.62 -3.44
N LEU A 109 -26.39 17.81 -3.80
CA LEU A 109 -25.00 18.11 -3.49
C LEU A 109 -24.48 19.24 -4.38
N THR A 110 -23.78 20.20 -3.77
CA THR A 110 -22.89 21.08 -4.51
C THR A 110 -21.63 20.33 -4.97
N ALA A 111 -20.83 20.92 -5.86
CA ALA A 111 -19.56 20.33 -6.28
C ALA A 111 -18.64 20.07 -5.08
N TYR A 112 -18.46 21.08 -4.22
CA TYR A 112 -17.65 20.96 -3.01
C TYR A 112 -18.14 19.85 -2.06
N GLU A 113 -19.44 19.80 -1.77
CA GLU A 113 -20.03 18.78 -0.88
C GLU A 113 -19.80 17.36 -1.43
N ARG A 114 -19.94 17.20 -2.74
CA ARG A 114 -19.69 15.92 -3.39
C ARG A 114 -18.21 15.56 -3.33
N ASP A 115 -17.32 16.48 -3.69
CA ASP A 115 -15.90 16.23 -3.78
C ASP A 115 -15.33 15.89 -2.40
N PHE A 116 -15.75 16.59 -1.34
CA PHE A 116 -15.41 16.26 0.03
C PHE A 116 -15.91 14.86 0.44
N LEU A 117 -17.17 14.52 0.14
CA LEU A 117 -17.74 13.21 0.45
C LEU A 117 -16.99 12.07 -0.26
N VAL A 118 -16.72 12.24 -1.56
CA VAL A 118 -16.07 11.21 -2.40
C VAL A 118 -14.59 11.07 -2.04
N SER A 119 -13.87 12.18 -1.85
CA SER A 119 -12.47 12.14 -1.38
C SER A 119 -12.35 11.51 0.00
N SER A 120 -13.28 11.81 0.92
CA SER A 120 -13.35 11.15 2.23
C SER A 120 -13.60 9.65 2.08
N TYR A 121 -14.51 9.25 1.20
CA TYR A 121 -14.75 7.83 0.92
C TYR A 121 -13.50 7.14 0.38
N ASN A 122 -12.79 7.77 -0.57
CA ASN A 122 -11.54 7.24 -1.11
C ASN A 122 -10.46 7.11 -0.02
N ARG A 123 -10.31 8.12 0.86
CA ARG A 123 -9.43 8.06 2.03
C ARG A 123 -9.81 6.91 2.98
N ALA A 124 -11.10 6.71 3.20
CA ALA A 124 -11.61 5.64 4.05
C ALA A 124 -11.39 4.24 3.45
N GLN A 125 -11.45 4.10 2.13
CA GLN A 125 -11.15 2.87 1.39
C GLN A 125 -9.65 2.53 1.36
N ILE A 126 -8.77 3.52 1.50
CA ILE A 126 -7.34 3.31 1.73
C ILE A 126 -7.10 2.73 3.15
N GLY A 127 -8.01 3.03 4.07
CA GLY A 127 -7.94 2.59 5.47
C GLY A 127 -7.06 3.48 6.33
N GLY A 128 -6.48 2.90 7.38
CA GLY A 128 -5.59 3.59 8.32
C GLY A 128 -6.13 3.63 9.75
N PRO A 129 -5.29 4.03 10.73
CA PRO A 129 -5.63 3.94 12.15
C PRO A 129 -6.90 4.71 12.51
N GLN A 130 -7.08 5.90 11.94
CA GLN A 130 -8.28 6.72 12.15
C GLN A 130 -9.56 6.00 11.68
N VAL A 131 -9.51 5.27 10.55
CA VAL A 131 -10.67 4.56 9.99
C VAL A 131 -11.02 3.35 10.85
N ILE A 132 -10.02 2.57 11.26
CA ILE A 132 -10.18 1.42 12.17
C ILE A 132 -10.79 1.87 13.50
N LYS A 133 -10.29 2.97 14.06
CA LYS A 133 -10.81 3.60 15.27
C LYS A 133 -12.26 4.06 15.10
N ALA A 134 -12.58 4.72 13.99
CA ALA A 134 -13.94 5.21 13.74
C ALA A 134 -14.95 4.07 13.57
N MET A 135 -14.55 2.92 13.02
CA MET A 135 -15.42 1.74 12.93
C MET A 135 -15.84 1.18 14.30
N GLN A 136 -15.02 1.38 15.33
CA GLN A 136 -15.29 0.92 16.71
C GLN A 136 -15.96 1.99 17.58
N GLY A 137 -15.99 3.26 17.12
CA GLY A 137 -16.52 4.39 17.86
C GLY A 137 -18.05 4.52 17.78
N PRO A 138 -18.68 5.21 18.75
CA PRO A 138 -20.15 5.36 18.82
C PRO A 138 -20.74 6.11 17.61
N ASN A 139 -19.92 6.92 16.92
CA ASN A 139 -20.33 7.66 15.73
C ASN A 139 -20.09 6.88 14.43
N GLY A 140 -19.40 5.73 14.45
CA GLY A 140 -19.01 4.99 13.25
C GLY A 140 -18.13 5.79 12.30
N VAL A 141 -17.98 5.28 11.07
CA VAL A 141 -17.16 5.92 10.02
C VAL A 141 -17.66 7.31 9.59
N ARG A 142 -18.92 7.68 9.81
CA ARG A 142 -19.41 9.05 9.54
C ARG A 142 -18.79 10.12 10.43
N GLY A 143 -18.23 9.74 11.59
CA GLY A 143 -17.49 10.66 12.45
C GLY A 143 -16.25 11.23 11.75
N LEU A 144 -15.63 10.44 10.86
CA LEU A 144 -14.44 10.83 10.09
C LEU A 144 -14.68 12.06 9.22
N LEU A 145 -15.91 12.25 8.75
CA LEU A 145 -16.24 13.40 7.91
C LEU A 145 -16.06 14.74 8.65
N HIS A 146 -16.30 14.77 9.96
CA HIS A 146 -16.00 15.98 10.75
C HIS A 146 -14.51 16.13 10.98
N THR A 147 -13.83 15.04 11.38
CA THR A 147 -12.38 15.04 11.59
C THR A 147 -11.63 15.53 10.37
N TRP A 148 -11.93 15.00 9.18
CA TRP A 148 -11.24 15.35 7.94
C TRP A 148 -11.63 16.73 7.40
N ARG A 149 -12.85 17.21 7.68
CA ARG A 149 -13.23 18.60 7.37
C ARG A 149 -12.44 19.57 8.24
N ASP A 150 -12.34 19.29 9.53
CA ASP A 150 -11.64 20.15 10.48
C ASP A 150 -10.13 20.13 10.20
N GLU A 151 -9.54 18.97 9.86
CA GLU A 151 -8.18 18.84 9.32
C GLU A 151 -7.98 19.70 8.07
N ALA A 152 -8.87 19.60 7.08
CA ALA A 152 -8.80 20.39 5.84
C ALA A 152 -8.97 21.90 6.08
N ALA A 153 -9.65 22.29 7.16
CA ALA A 153 -9.81 23.68 7.58
C ALA A 153 -8.65 24.18 8.48
N GLY A 154 -7.66 23.33 8.78
CA GLY A 154 -6.54 23.64 9.68
C GLY A 154 -6.94 23.75 11.16
N VAL A 155 -8.16 23.32 11.52
CA VAL A 155 -8.67 23.30 12.89
C VAL A 155 -8.34 21.94 13.50
N ARG A 156 -7.35 21.91 14.40
CA ARG A 156 -7.04 20.70 15.17
C ARG A 156 -8.18 20.41 16.15
N SER A 157 -9.11 19.54 15.75
CA SER A 157 -10.21 19.09 16.61
C SER A 157 -9.67 18.13 17.69
N ALA A 158 -10.06 18.34 18.94
CA ALA A 158 -9.67 17.50 20.07
C ALA A 158 -10.33 16.11 19.97
N SER A 159 -9.70 15.18 19.25
CA SER A 159 -10.15 13.79 19.17
C SER A 159 -9.50 12.95 20.28
N THR A 160 -10.26 12.08 20.94
CA THR A 160 -9.77 11.20 22.01
C THR A 160 -8.93 10.08 21.41
N GLY A 161 -7.73 9.81 21.93
CA GLY A 161 -6.79 8.78 21.49
C GLY A 161 -7.19 7.33 21.84
N TYR A 162 -6.25 6.38 21.78
CA TYR A 162 -6.50 4.97 22.15
C TYR A 162 -7.00 4.84 23.58
N ALA A 163 -8.10 4.12 23.83
CA ALA A 163 -8.58 3.78 25.17
C ALA A 163 -8.66 4.95 26.19
N GLY A 164 -8.89 6.18 25.72
CA GLY A 164 -8.94 7.38 26.57
C GLY A 164 -7.61 8.12 26.74
N LEU A 165 -6.55 7.72 26.03
CA LEU A 165 -5.28 8.45 25.99
C LEU A 165 -5.45 9.81 25.31
N PRO A 166 -4.65 10.82 25.72
CA PRO A 166 -4.53 12.07 24.98
C PRO A 166 -4.07 11.83 23.53
N ILE A 167 -4.43 12.74 22.64
CA ILE A 167 -4.13 12.59 21.21
C ILE A 167 -2.63 12.64 20.96
N GLU A 168 -1.91 13.52 21.65
CA GLU A 168 -0.47 13.69 21.51
C GLU A 168 0.29 12.42 21.89
N VAL A 169 -0.20 11.73 22.92
CA VAL A 169 0.33 10.45 23.38
C VAL A 169 -0.01 9.34 22.38
N SER A 170 -1.23 9.34 21.84
CA SER A 170 -1.67 8.33 20.87
C SER A 170 -0.96 8.46 19.53
N ASP A 171 -0.75 9.68 19.06
CA ASP A 171 0.00 9.98 17.83
C ASP A 171 1.45 9.49 17.97
N ALA A 172 2.05 9.61 19.15
CA ALA A 172 3.39 9.10 19.41
C ALA A 172 3.44 7.56 19.45
N VAL A 173 2.41 6.91 19.98
CA VAL A 173 2.29 5.44 19.90
C VAL A 173 2.14 4.98 18.45
N ASP A 174 1.37 5.70 17.63
CA ASP A 174 1.24 5.43 16.20
C ASP A 174 2.55 5.64 15.45
N GLU A 175 3.28 6.70 15.78
CA GLU A 175 4.61 6.99 15.23
C GLU A 175 5.59 5.84 15.53
N ILE A 176 5.54 5.27 16.74
CA ILE A 176 6.37 4.15 17.14
C ILE A 176 5.93 2.86 16.43
N ALA A 177 4.63 2.58 16.39
CA ALA A 177 4.06 1.40 15.73
C ALA A 177 4.35 1.39 14.22
N ALA A 178 4.43 2.56 13.57
CA ALA A 178 4.72 2.66 12.14
C ALA A 178 6.11 2.10 11.75
N SER A 179 7.04 2.00 12.70
CA SER A 179 8.39 1.45 12.48
C SER A 179 8.73 0.29 13.41
N ALA A 180 7.74 -0.29 14.10
CA ALA A 180 7.88 -1.43 14.97
C ALA A 180 7.04 -2.61 14.45
N GLU A 181 7.45 -3.85 14.73
CA GLU A 181 6.66 -5.03 14.34
C GLU A 181 5.30 -5.14 15.07
N PRO A 182 5.16 -4.75 16.36
CA PRO A 182 3.87 -4.78 17.05
C PRO A 182 2.97 -3.59 16.67
N SER A 183 1.65 -3.83 16.58
CA SER A 183 0.65 -2.76 16.39
C SER A 183 0.62 -1.79 17.57
N ALA A 184 0.02 -0.61 17.39
CA ALA A 184 -0.16 0.38 18.45
C ALA A 184 -0.86 -0.22 19.69
N GLU A 185 -1.90 -1.04 19.49
CA GLU A 185 -2.60 -1.73 20.58
C GLU A 185 -1.72 -2.78 21.27
N GLN A 186 -0.91 -3.50 20.50
CA GLN A 186 0.02 -4.49 21.04
C GLN A 186 1.15 -3.83 21.84
N LEU A 187 1.63 -2.65 21.39
CA LEU A 187 2.58 -1.84 22.14
C LEU A 187 1.97 -1.34 23.46
N LEU A 188 0.74 -0.82 23.43
CA LEU A 188 0.02 -0.37 24.62
C LEU A 188 -0.22 -1.48 25.66
N GLN A 189 -0.36 -2.73 25.22
CA GLN A 189 -0.49 -3.89 26.11
C GLN A 189 0.86 -4.39 26.66
N ARG A 190 1.98 -3.89 26.13
CA ARG A 190 3.31 -4.38 26.46
C ARG A 190 3.82 -3.72 27.74
N SER A 191 4.15 -4.55 28.72
CA SER A 191 4.70 -4.08 29.99
C SER A 191 5.97 -3.24 29.77
N GLY A 192 6.02 -2.08 30.41
CA GLY A 192 7.13 -1.14 30.34
C GLY A 192 7.10 -0.20 29.14
N PHE A 193 6.19 -0.36 28.18
CA PHE A 193 6.11 0.53 27.02
C PHE A 193 5.62 1.93 27.39
N MET A 194 4.61 2.00 28.27
CA MET A 194 4.02 3.24 28.73
C MET A 194 3.88 3.22 30.25
N GLN A 195 4.26 4.31 30.91
CA GLN A 195 4.09 4.54 32.33
C GLN A 195 3.30 5.83 32.55
N LEU A 196 2.45 5.83 33.58
CA LEU A 196 1.67 6.99 33.98
C LEU A 196 2.19 7.48 35.34
N ALA A 197 2.42 8.78 35.46
CA ALA A 197 2.78 9.43 36.72
C ALA A 197 2.42 10.92 36.67
N ASP A 198 2.18 11.56 37.80
CA ASP A 198 2.14 13.03 37.87
C ASP A 198 3.58 13.55 37.94
N ILE A 199 4.15 13.87 36.77
CA ILE A 199 5.57 14.15 36.58
C ILE A 199 5.87 15.62 36.87
N ASN A 200 4.95 16.53 36.53
CA ASN A 200 5.10 17.97 36.71
C ASN A 200 4.43 18.50 38.01
N GLY A 201 3.73 17.64 38.76
CA GLY A 201 3.11 17.97 40.05
C GLY A 201 1.81 18.77 39.94
N ASP A 202 1.12 18.72 38.79
CA ASP A 202 -0.11 19.47 38.55
C ASP A 202 -1.39 18.69 38.91
N GLY A 203 -1.24 17.45 39.38
CA GLY A 203 -2.34 16.56 39.76
C GLY A 203 -2.99 15.83 38.59
N LYS A 204 -2.47 15.93 37.36
CA LYS A 204 -2.91 15.14 36.21
C LYS A 204 -1.92 14.01 35.92
N ASN A 205 -2.40 12.99 35.21
CA ASN A 205 -1.54 11.92 34.72
C ASN A 205 -0.73 12.43 33.53
N ASP A 206 0.60 12.31 33.64
CA ASP A 206 1.56 12.46 32.54
C ASP A 206 1.98 11.09 32.03
N TYR A 207 2.57 11.05 30.83
CA TYR A 207 2.89 9.81 30.14
C TYR A 207 4.37 9.73 29.81
N LEU A 208 4.99 8.62 30.16
CA LEU A 208 6.35 8.26 29.79
C LEU A 208 6.28 7.06 28.85
N ILE A 209 6.80 7.20 27.63
CA ILE A 209 6.89 6.12 26.65
C ILE A 209 8.36 5.70 26.50
N ASP A 210 8.66 4.43 26.75
CA ASP A 210 9.99 3.83 26.59
C ASP A 210 10.01 2.92 25.35
N THR A 211 10.73 3.34 24.31
CA THR A 211 10.79 2.59 23.05
C THR A 211 11.72 1.38 23.13
N SER A 212 12.43 1.14 24.23
CA SER A 212 13.29 -0.05 24.41
C SER A 212 12.52 -1.36 24.32
N VAL A 213 11.23 -1.31 24.62
CA VAL A 213 10.30 -2.42 24.45
C VAL A 213 9.42 -2.29 23.21
N SER A 214 9.78 -1.46 22.23
CA SER A 214 9.07 -1.44 20.94
C SER A 214 9.54 -2.56 19.99
N GLY A 215 10.79 -2.99 20.13
CA GLY A 215 11.45 -3.90 19.17
C GLY A 215 11.93 -3.19 17.89
N SER A 216 11.81 -1.86 17.81
CA SER A 216 12.24 -1.08 16.66
C SER A 216 13.71 -0.65 16.78
N SER A 217 14.53 -1.02 15.80
CA SER A 217 15.91 -0.53 15.68
C SER A 217 16.00 0.94 15.24
N PHE A 218 14.89 1.51 14.74
CA PHE A 218 14.79 2.93 14.41
C PHE A 218 14.79 3.80 15.67
N TRP A 219 14.01 3.38 16.68
CA TRP A 219 13.89 4.10 17.96
C TRP A 219 14.96 3.72 18.99
N CYS A 220 15.70 2.64 18.75
CA CYS A 220 16.71 2.12 19.67
C CYS A 220 18.02 1.80 18.95
N GLY A 221 19.06 2.56 19.28
CA GLY A 221 20.43 2.27 18.89
C GLY A 221 21.11 1.26 19.82
N ALA A 222 22.41 1.03 19.59
CA ALA A 222 23.19 0.04 20.35
C ALA A 222 23.21 0.30 21.88
N SER A 223 23.30 1.58 22.29
CA SER A 223 23.46 1.97 23.69
C SER A 223 22.31 2.81 24.28
N HIS A 224 21.42 3.36 23.47
CA HIS A 224 20.35 4.27 23.90
C HIS A 224 19.08 4.07 23.09
N CYS A 225 17.94 4.34 23.73
CA CYS A 225 16.62 4.33 23.12
C CYS A 225 15.97 5.71 23.25
N SER A 226 15.03 5.98 22.35
CA SER A 226 14.15 7.13 22.49
C SER A 226 13.24 6.94 23.69
N VAL A 227 13.10 7.99 24.49
CA VAL A 227 12.16 8.05 25.59
C VAL A 227 11.38 9.35 25.46
N MET A 228 10.05 9.23 25.40
CA MET A 228 9.17 10.36 25.15
C MET A 228 8.37 10.65 26.42
N VAL A 229 8.40 11.90 26.90
CA VAL A 229 7.68 12.36 28.08
C VAL A 229 6.64 13.38 27.65
N PHE A 230 5.38 13.10 27.97
CA PHE A 230 4.23 13.95 27.74
C PHE A 230 3.78 14.54 29.07
N ALA A 231 4.26 15.75 29.36
CA ALA A 231 3.89 16.48 30.56
C ALA A 231 2.66 17.34 30.28
N SER A 232 1.68 17.28 31.17
CA SER A 232 0.42 17.98 31.08
C SER A 232 0.60 19.50 31.16
N THR A 233 -0.31 20.21 30.49
CA THR A 233 -0.39 21.67 30.46
C THR A 233 -1.87 22.09 30.46
N PRO A 234 -2.19 23.38 30.67
CA PRO A 234 -3.56 23.86 30.51
C PRO A 234 -4.15 23.65 29.11
N GLN A 235 -3.30 23.53 28.08
CA GLN A 235 -3.70 23.43 26.67
C GLN A 235 -3.67 21.99 26.11
N GLY A 236 -3.19 20.99 26.87
CA GLY A 236 -3.00 19.63 26.39
C GLY A 236 -1.72 19.01 26.96
N TYR A 237 -1.01 18.21 26.18
CA TYR A 237 0.26 17.58 26.60
C TYR A 237 1.45 18.10 25.79
N GLN A 238 2.52 18.46 26.49
CA GLN A 238 3.79 18.87 25.89
C GLN A 238 4.71 17.64 25.78
N ARG A 239 5.11 17.31 24.55
CA ARG A 239 6.10 16.25 24.27
C ARG A 239 7.52 16.73 24.54
N ASN A 240 8.32 15.87 25.17
CA ASN A 240 9.73 16.05 25.45
C ASN A 240 10.46 14.74 25.15
N ASP A 241 11.43 14.77 24.24
CA ASP A 241 12.13 13.55 23.79
C ASP A 241 13.56 13.49 24.35
N PHE A 242 13.96 12.31 24.83
CA PHE A 242 15.27 12.01 25.38
C PHE A 242 15.89 10.79 24.72
N MET A 243 17.22 10.68 24.77
CA MET A 243 17.96 9.48 24.36
C MET A 243 18.66 8.89 25.57
N ALA A 244 18.14 7.78 26.10
CA ALA A 244 18.70 7.10 27.26
C ALA A 244 18.17 5.65 27.36
N ARG A 245 18.62 4.87 28.35
CA ARG A 245 18.16 3.50 28.59
C ARG A 245 17.84 3.34 30.07
N GLY A 246 16.74 2.66 30.40
CA GLY A 246 16.30 2.46 31.78
C GLY A 246 15.86 3.76 32.47
N VAL A 247 15.28 4.68 31.70
CA VAL A 247 14.79 5.96 32.22
C VAL A 247 13.58 5.70 33.11
N THR A 248 13.56 6.33 34.27
CA THR A 248 12.41 6.34 35.18
C THR A 248 11.97 7.79 35.41
N THR A 249 10.84 7.98 36.07
CA THR A 249 10.36 9.33 36.44
C THR A 249 11.33 10.10 37.34
N ALA A 250 12.31 9.44 37.97
CA ALA A 250 13.37 10.08 38.75
C ALA A 250 14.56 10.60 37.91
N SER A 251 14.65 10.19 36.63
CA SER A 251 15.78 10.50 35.75
C SER A 251 15.75 11.92 35.18
N PHE A 252 14.62 12.63 35.29
CA PHE A 252 14.40 13.96 34.74
C PHE A 252 13.52 14.80 35.67
N SER A 253 13.46 16.10 35.41
CA SER A 253 12.59 17.05 36.12
C SER A 253 11.80 17.87 35.11
N CYS A 254 10.51 18.11 35.39
CA CYS A 254 9.62 18.86 34.51
C CYS A 254 9.08 20.11 35.20
N HIS A 255 9.04 21.22 34.47
CA HIS A 255 8.46 22.48 34.95
C HIS A 255 7.64 23.12 33.83
N GLN A 256 6.36 23.39 34.08
CA GLN A 256 5.42 23.97 33.11
C GLN A 256 5.38 23.21 31.75
N GLY A 257 5.43 21.88 31.81
CA GLY A 257 5.39 21.02 30.62
C GLY A 257 6.75 20.77 29.94
N VAL A 258 7.80 21.52 30.30
CA VAL A 258 9.15 21.32 29.74
C VAL A 258 9.97 20.45 30.68
N CYS A 259 10.51 19.36 30.16
CA CYS A 259 11.28 18.38 30.92
C CYS A 259 12.77 18.44 30.58
N ARG A 260 13.63 18.24 31.58
CA ARG A 260 15.09 18.15 31.43
C ARG A 260 15.64 16.96 32.18
N MET A 261 16.56 16.23 31.55
CA MET A 261 17.33 15.17 32.21
C MET A 261 18.15 15.74 33.37
N ASN A 262 18.22 15.00 34.46
CA ASN A 262 19.06 15.38 35.60
C ASN A 262 20.53 15.06 35.30
N ASP A 263 21.45 15.99 35.57
CA ASP A 263 22.87 15.92 35.19
C ASP A 263 23.63 14.67 35.73
N THR A 264 23.07 13.97 36.71
CA THR A 264 23.70 12.78 37.32
C THR A 264 23.71 11.53 36.43
N MET A 265 23.01 11.53 35.29
CA MET A 265 22.95 10.36 34.38
C MET A 265 23.64 10.57 33.02
N GLN A 266 24.02 11.81 32.68
CA GLN A 266 24.79 12.08 31.45
C GLN A 266 26.28 11.66 31.56
N ALA A 267 26.72 11.28 32.77
CA ALA A 267 28.07 10.86 33.10
C ALA A 267 28.24 9.35 33.43
N SER A 268 27.32 8.48 33.02
CA SER A 268 27.57 7.02 33.09
C SER A 268 28.45 6.47 31.96
N GLY A 269 29.02 7.35 31.13
CA GLY A 269 30.02 7.00 30.11
C GLY A 269 31.47 6.95 30.63
N GLN A 270 31.82 7.59 31.75
CA GLN A 270 33.21 7.61 32.25
C GLN A 270 33.24 7.87 33.76
N GLY A 271 33.73 6.91 34.56
CA GLY A 271 33.88 7.09 36.01
C GLY A 271 34.56 5.92 36.71
N ALA A 272 35.88 6.04 36.87
CA ALA A 272 36.82 5.14 37.50
C ALA A 272 36.40 4.50 38.84
N GLY A 273 36.83 3.25 39.02
CA GLY A 273 36.90 2.60 40.33
C GLY A 273 37.98 3.23 41.22
N GLN A 274 37.80 3.07 42.53
CA GLN A 274 38.80 3.44 43.53
C GLN A 274 39.35 2.18 44.24
N ALA A 275 40.58 1.87 43.82
CA ALA A 275 41.72 1.26 44.51
C ALA A 275 41.55 0.15 45.57
N VAL A 276 42.19 -0.99 45.29
CA VAL A 276 42.87 -1.88 46.27
C VAL A 276 44.24 -2.26 45.64
N PRO A 277 45.36 -2.32 46.40
CA PRO A 277 46.71 -2.10 45.85
C PRO A 277 47.38 -3.35 45.22
N ALA A 278 48.44 -3.06 44.45
CA ALA A 278 49.17 -3.93 43.54
C ALA A 278 49.99 -5.07 44.19
N ALA A 279 50.11 -6.17 43.43
CA ALA A 279 51.24 -7.11 43.50
C ALA A 279 51.73 -7.42 42.06
N PRO A 280 53.04 -7.62 41.85
CA PRO A 280 53.69 -7.43 40.55
C PRO A 280 53.60 -8.64 39.62
N ALA A 281 53.60 -8.36 38.32
CA ALA A 281 53.59 -9.33 37.23
C ALA A 281 54.86 -10.20 37.19
N PRO A 282 54.75 -11.48 36.77
CA PRO A 282 55.84 -12.20 36.14
C PRO A 282 55.68 -12.23 34.61
N ALA A 283 56.83 -12.18 33.95
CA ALA A 283 57.05 -12.12 32.51
C ALA A 283 56.58 -13.37 31.74
N THR A 284 56.26 -13.17 30.46
CA THR A 284 56.21 -14.21 29.41
C THR A 284 57.59 -14.81 29.18
N PRO A 285 57.72 -16.13 28.93
CA PRO A 285 57.80 -16.66 27.55
C PRO A 285 57.33 -18.14 27.41
N PRO A 286 57.59 -18.88 26.30
CA PRO A 286 57.18 -18.69 24.91
C PRO A 286 56.39 -19.92 24.36
N ALA A 287 56.05 -19.86 23.07
CA ALA A 287 55.27 -20.81 22.28
C ALA A 287 55.79 -22.28 22.24
N ALA A 288 54.87 -23.25 22.16
CA ALA A 288 55.09 -24.55 21.51
C ALA A 288 53.79 -25.29 21.14
N SER A 289 53.73 -25.67 19.85
CA SER A 289 53.24 -26.93 19.25
C SER A 289 51.86 -27.55 19.58
N GLN A 290 51.04 -27.60 18.51
CA GLN A 290 50.44 -28.79 17.87
C GLN A 290 49.57 -29.81 18.63
N GLN A 291 48.49 -30.14 17.90
CA GLN A 291 47.88 -31.47 17.70
C GLN A 291 46.96 -32.05 18.77
N GLY A 292 45.75 -32.34 18.31
CA GLY A 292 45.23 -33.71 18.37
C GLY A 292 44.14 -33.99 19.40
N GLY A 293 42.94 -34.24 18.89
CA GLY A 293 42.24 -35.46 19.27
C GLY A 293 41.13 -35.38 20.33
N THR A 294 39.91 -35.52 19.81
CA THR A 294 38.89 -36.50 20.24
C THR A 294 38.22 -36.40 21.62
N VAL A 295 36.92 -36.08 21.52
CA VAL A 295 35.73 -36.61 22.23
C VAL A 295 35.78 -36.84 23.75
N MET A 296 34.76 -36.32 24.45
CA MET A 296 33.78 -37.16 25.15
C MET A 296 32.48 -36.39 25.37
N ALA A 297 31.38 -37.06 25.09
CA ALA A 297 30.02 -36.65 25.30
C ALA A 297 29.67 -36.58 26.80
N SER A 298 28.83 -35.63 27.18
CA SER A 298 27.85 -35.86 28.24
C SER A 298 26.49 -35.38 27.74
N ALA A 299 25.58 -36.34 27.67
CA ALA A 299 24.17 -36.13 27.46
C ALA A 299 23.49 -35.86 28.80
N GLY A 300 22.40 -35.09 28.76
CA GLY A 300 21.35 -35.13 29.79
C GLY A 300 21.18 -33.86 30.61
N GLY A 301 20.40 -32.92 30.06
CA GLY A 301 19.87 -31.77 30.80
C GLY A 301 18.88 -30.98 29.95
N GLN A 302 17.62 -31.41 29.92
CA GLN A 302 16.52 -30.64 29.33
C GLN A 302 16.06 -29.52 30.28
N ALA A 303 15.59 -28.43 29.65
CA ALA A 303 15.00 -27.19 30.17
C ALA A 303 16.05 -26.14 30.59
N LEU A 304 16.09 -24.95 29.99
CA LEU A 304 14.98 -24.04 29.65
C LEU A 304 15.09 -23.55 28.19
N GLY A 305 13.95 -23.35 27.53
CA GLY A 305 13.89 -22.85 26.15
C GLY A 305 14.66 -21.55 26.00
N ALA A 306 15.82 -21.62 25.36
CA ALA A 306 16.51 -20.45 24.88
C ALA A 306 15.61 -19.77 23.85
N ILE A 307 15.20 -18.53 24.15
CA ILE A 307 14.66 -17.63 23.14
C ILE A 307 15.67 -17.64 21.99
N PRO A 308 15.28 -17.95 20.75
CA PRO A 308 16.20 -17.87 19.63
C PRO A 308 16.71 -16.43 19.59
N THR A 309 18.00 -16.25 19.85
CA THR A 309 18.69 -15.01 19.52
C THR A 309 18.57 -14.88 18.01
N PHE A 310 17.92 -13.81 17.55
CA PHE A 310 17.86 -13.48 16.14
C PHE A 310 19.29 -13.19 15.68
N ASN A 311 19.97 -14.20 15.14
CA ASN A 311 21.12 -13.98 14.30
C ASN A 311 20.61 -13.20 13.09
N ALA A 312 20.99 -11.93 13.01
CA ALA A 312 20.77 -11.13 11.82
C ALA A 312 21.29 -11.95 10.63
N PRO A 313 20.46 -12.26 9.62
CA PRO A 313 20.98 -12.83 8.40
C PRO A 313 22.05 -11.86 7.86
N SER A 314 23.17 -12.42 7.41
CA SER A 314 24.18 -11.68 6.64
C SER A 314 23.46 -10.84 5.59
N GLN A 315 23.71 -9.52 5.61
CA GLN A 315 23.07 -8.48 4.80
C GLN A 315 22.69 -8.97 3.39
N ALA A 316 21.48 -9.50 3.23
CA ALA A 316 20.80 -9.43 1.96
C ALA A 316 20.51 -7.94 1.73
N ALA A 317 20.80 -7.42 0.53
CA ALA A 317 20.58 -6.02 0.19
C ALA A 317 19.17 -5.60 0.64
N GLN A 318 19.09 -4.69 1.62
CA GLN A 318 17.82 -4.19 2.12
C GLN A 318 17.12 -3.46 0.97
N THR A 319 16.13 -4.10 0.37
CA THR A 319 15.28 -3.47 -0.64
C THR A 319 14.34 -2.48 0.05
N ALA A 320 14.27 -1.25 -0.47
CA ALA A 320 13.40 -0.22 0.10
C ALA A 320 11.93 -0.65 0.05
N SER A 321 11.20 -0.50 1.16
CA SER A 321 9.78 -0.85 1.27
C SER A 321 8.89 0.19 0.60
N LEU A 322 8.06 -0.26 -0.34
CA LEU A 322 7.08 0.61 -1.00
C LEU A 322 5.94 0.99 -0.03
N ALA A 323 5.53 0.09 0.85
CA ALA A 323 4.54 0.40 1.88
C ALA A 323 5.02 1.56 2.77
N SER A 324 6.26 1.50 3.25
CA SER A 324 6.87 2.58 4.05
C SER A 324 6.96 3.90 3.28
N HIS A 325 7.37 3.84 2.00
CA HIS A 325 7.38 5.01 1.13
C HIS A 325 6.00 5.65 1.02
N CYS A 326 4.94 4.87 0.81
CA CYS A 326 3.59 5.41 0.69
C CYS A 326 3.03 5.99 1.98
N SER A 327 3.40 5.44 3.13
CA SER A 327 3.11 6.07 4.43
C SER A 327 3.77 7.45 4.54
N LYS A 328 5.05 7.56 4.14
CA LYS A 328 5.76 8.85 4.12
C LYS A 328 5.15 9.85 3.13
N VAL A 329 4.83 9.41 1.91
CA VAL A 329 4.21 10.27 0.90
C VAL A 329 2.87 10.80 1.42
N SER A 330 2.03 9.96 2.02
CA SER A 330 0.75 10.39 2.62
C SER A 330 0.93 11.50 3.65
N LEU A 331 1.93 11.40 4.54
CA LEU A 331 2.24 12.45 5.52
C LEU A 331 2.65 13.77 4.85
N LEU A 332 3.47 13.70 3.79
CA LEU A 332 3.89 14.86 3.03
C LEU A 332 2.73 15.51 2.28
N THR A 333 1.89 14.71 1.61
CA THR A 333 0.67 15.18 0.93
C THR A 333 -0.24 15.92 1.90
N ASN A 334 -0.49 15.35 3.09
CA ASN A 334 -1.33 16.01 4.10
C ASN A 334 -0.69 17.31 4.61
N SER A 335 0.62 17.32 4.83
CA SER A 335 1.36 18.52 5.26
C SER A 335 1.34 19.63 4.21
N ASN A 336 1.26 19.26 2.93
CA ASN A 336 1.21 20.18 1.79
C ASN A 336 -0.22 20.63 1.43
N GLY A 337 -1.23 20.24 2.21
CA GLY A 337 -2.63 20.65 2.00
C GLY A 337 -3.37 19.81 0.94
N GLY A 338 -2.86 18.64 0.58
CA GLY A 338 -3.48 17.70 -0.35
C GLY A 338 -2.59 17.32 -1.53
N TYR A 339 -3.16 16.55 -2.45
CA TYR A 339 -2.47 16.05 -3.64
C TYR A 339 -2.08 17.19 -4.59
N MET A 340 -0.92 17.05 -5.22
CA MET A 340 -0.50 17.98 -6.28
C MET A 340 -1.44 17.88 -7.48
N THR A 341 -1.66 19.03 -8.12
CA THR A 341 -2.39 19.16 -9.39
C THR A 341 -1.44 19.66 -10.46
N VAL A 342 -1.84 19.62 -11.73
CA VAL A 342 -1.04 20.21 -12.82
C VAL A 342 -0.69 21.68 -12.53
N SER A 343 -1.61 22.42 -11.91
CA SER A 343 -1.43 23.84 -11.59
C SER A 343 -0.58 24.12 -10.35
N THR A 344 -0.45 23.16 -9.45
CA THR A 344 0.23 23.32 -8.16
C THR A 344 1.50 22.47 -8.04
N MET A 345 1.84 21.70 -9.08
CA MET A 345 3.00 20.81 -9.07
C MET A 345 4.31 21.62 -9.03
N THR A 346 5.02 21.50 -7.91
CA THR A 346 6.36 22.07 -7.71
C THR A 346 7.45 21.02 -7.67
N ASP A 347 7.08 19.76 -7.41
CA ASP A 347 8.00 18.62 -7.33
C ASP A 347 7.41 17.44 -8.13
N PRO A 348 7.93 17.14 -9.33
CA PRO A 348 7.43 16.05 -10.17
C PRO A 348 7.73 14.66 -9.59
N ASP A 349 8.82 14.48 -8.84
CA ASP A 349 9.13 13.20 -8.18
C ASP A 349 8.11 12.92 -7.07
N LEU A 350 7.78 13.94 -6.25
CA LEU A 350 6.74 13.83 -5.22
C LEU A 350 5.35 13.63 -5.83
N ALA A 351 4.97 14.40 -6.85
CA ALA A 351 3.68 14.25 -7.54
C ALA A 351 3.50 12.82 -8.09
N LEU A 352 4.54 12.24 -8.70
CA LEU A 352 4.48 10.86 -9.17
C LEU A 352 4.49 9.84 -8.03
N GLY A 353 5.16 10.13 -6.91
CA GLY A 353 5.07 9.31 -5.69
C GLY A 353 3.65 9.27 -5.12
N GLU A 354 2.97 10.42 -5.08
CA GLU A 354 1.56 10.51 -4.69
C GLU A 354 0.66 9.66 -5.60
N GLN A 355 0.84 9.80 -6.91
CA GLN A 355 0.06 9.04 -7.89
C GLN A 355 0.37 7.53 -7.82
N PHE A 356 1.60 7.14 -7.49
CA PHE A 356 1.96 5.74 -7.28
C PHE A 356 1.21 5.15 -6.10
N CYS A 357 1.17 5.87 -4.98
CA CYS A 357 0.51 5.38 -3.78
C CYS A 357 -1.01 5.29 -3.94
N ILE A 358 -1.63 6.21 -4.69
CA ILE A 358 -3.02 6.08 -5.12
C ILE A 358 -3.19 4.81 -5.96
N ALA A 359 -2.39 4.62 -7.01
CA ALA A 359 -2.51 3.48 -7.92
C ALA A 359 -2.33 2.13 -7.19
N ARG A 360 -1.37 2.06 -6.25
CA ARG A 360 -1.15 0.92 -5.37
C ARG A 360 -2.40 0.58 -4.56
N SER A 361 -3.04 1.56 -3.93
CA SER A 361 -4.27 1.33 -3.15
C SER A 361 -5.42 0.81 -4.01
N TYR A 362 -5.63 1.36 -5.21
CA TYR A 362 -6.64 0.86 -6.14
C TYR A 362 -6.34 -0.56 -6.62
N ALA A 363 -5.08 -0.89 -6.91
CA ALA A 363 -4.65 -2.24 -7.26
C ALA A 363 -4.91 -3.23 -6.12
N MET A 364 -4.60 -2.86 -4.87
CA MET A 364 -4.89 -3.67 -3.70
C MET A 364 -6.39 -3.91 -3.53
N ASN A 365 -7.20 -2.85 -3.54
CA ASN A 365 -8.65 -2.94 -3.32
C ASN A 365 -9.34 -3.75 -4.42
N SER A 366 -8.92 -3.59 -5.68
CA SER A 366 -9.46 -4.38 -6.79
C SER A 366 -9.16 -5.87 -6.64
N GLY A 367 -7.94 -6.24 -6.24
CA GLY A 367 -7.57 -7.65 -6.04
C GLY A 367 -8.23 -8.26 -4.81
N GLU A 368 -8.32 -7.51 -3.71
CA GLU A 368 -9.02 -7.93 -2.48
C GLU A 368 -10.50 -8.25 -2.74
N ALA A 369 -11.19 -7.40 -3.52
CA ALA A 369 -12.57 -7.64 -3.92
C ALA A 369 -12.74 -8.97 -4.67
N ILE A 370 -11.76 -9.37 -5.49
CA ILE A 370 -11.77 -10.66 -6.19
C ILE A 370 -11.50 -11.79 -5.21
N VAL A 371 -10.49 -11.65 -4.33
CA VAL A 371 -10.18 -12.66 -3.29
C VAL A 371 -11.40 -12.94 -2.41
N ALA A 372 -12.17 -11.91 -2.05
CA ALA A 372 -13.39 -12.04 -1.25
C ALA A 372 -14.48 -12.89 -1.95
N THR A 373 -14.42 -13.08 -3.27
CA THR A 373 -15.33 -13.98 -4.00
C THR A 373 -14.87 -15.43 -4.04
N LEU A 374 -13.62 -15.71 -3.67
CA LEU A 374 -13.04 -17.05 -3.70
C LEU A 374 -13.51 -17.85 -2.49
N THR A 375 -14.36 -18.84 -2.72
CA THR A 375 -14.77 -19.79 -1.68
C THR A 375 -13.72 -20.89 -1.50
N ASN A 376 -13.46 -21.32 -0.26
CA ASN A 376 -12.54 -22.41 0.09
C ASN A 376 -11.06 -22.15 -0.25
N VAL A 377 -10.64 -20.89 -0.35
CA VAL A 377 -9.23 -20.50 -0.53
C VAL A 377 -8.81 -19.58 0.62
N THR A 378 -7.70 -19.89 1.30
CA THR A 378 -7.13 -19.06 2.35
C THR A 378 -6.19 -18.00 1.77
N SER A 379 -5.95 -16.91 2.51
CA SER A 379 -4.98 -15.88 2.11
C SER A 379 -3.57 -16.46 1.89
N ALA A 380 -3.15 -17.43 2.72
CA ALA A 380 -1.87 -18.12 2.55
C ALA A 380 -1.82 -18.95 1.26
N GLN A 381 -2.93 -19.57 0.84
CA GLN A 381 -3.00 -20.29 -0.43
C GLN A 381 -2.93 -19.33 -1.62
N VAL A 382 -3.63 -18.18 -1.55
CA VAL A 382 -3.51 -17.11 -2.56
C VAL A 382 -2.06 -16.65 -2.68
N ASP A 383 -1.42 -16.35 -1.55
CA ASP A 383 -0.04 -15.85 -1.50
C ASP A 383 0.95 -16.87 -2.08
N SER A 384 0.82 -18.15 -1.71
CA SER A 384 1.65 -19.24 -2.23
C SER A 384 1.46 -19.43 -3.74
N GLN A 385 0.21 -19.36 -4.21
CA GLN A 385 -0.06 -19.45 -5.65
C GLN A 385 0.55 -18.28 -6.41
N CYS A 386 0.45 -17.05 -5.89
CA CYS A 386 1.07 -15.89 -6.51
C CYS A 386 2.61 -15.94 -6.48
N ASP A 387 3.19 -16.49 -5.40
CA ASP A 387 4.63 -16.72 -5.32
C ASP A 387 5.12 -17.70 -6.40
N SER A 388 4.31 -18.68 -6.79
CA SER A 388 4.63 -19.63 -7.85
C SER A 388 4.71 -19.01 -9.26
N PHE A 389 4.12 -17.82 -9.47
CA PHE A 389 4.21 -17.10 -10.74
C PHE A 389 5.54 -16.35 -10.93
N ALA A 390 6.26 -16.03 -9.85
CA ALA A 390 7.45 -15.18 -9.91
C ALA A 390 8.51 -15.68 -10.92
N PRO A 391 8.87 -17.00 -10.96
CA PRO A 391 9.85 -17.49 -11.94
C PRO A 391 9.41 -17.32 -13.40
N ALA A 392 8.11 -17.39 -13.69
CA ALA A 392 7.59 -17.24 -15.05
C ALA A 392 7.63 -15.79 -15.53
N ILE A 393 7.58 -14.84 -14.59
CA ILE A 393 7.54 -13.40 -14.89
C ILE A 393 8.95 -12.79 -14.90
N GLN A 394 9.87 -13.33 -14.10
CA GLN A 394 11.23 -12.80 -13.93
C GLN A 394 11.96 -12.46 -15.24
N PRO A 395 11.88 -13.27 -16.32
CA PRO A 395 12.54 -12.95 -17.59
C PRO A 395 12.05 -11.64 -18.23
N PHE A 396 10.80 -11.22 -17.99
CA PHE A 396 10.26 -9.96 -18.50
C PHE A 396 10.70 -8.77 -17.65
N LEU A 397 10.72 -8.94 -16.32
CA LEU A 397 11.16 -7.89 -15.39
C LEU A 397 12.64 -7.54 -15.60
N ALA A 398 13.46 -8.54 -15.90
CA ALA A 398 14.89 -8.40 -16.15
C ALA A 398 15.24 -7.60 -17.42
N ARG A 399 14.25 -7.26 -18.25
CA ARG A 399 14.44 -6.45 -19.46
C ARG A 399 13.82 -5.06 -19.37
N LEU A 400 13.19 -4.71 -18.25
CA LEU A 400 12.55 -3.41 -18.10
C LEU A 400 13.54 -2.25 -18.18
N ASP A 401 14.80 -2.49 -17.82
CA ASP A 401 15.90 -1.53 -17.88
C ASP A 401 16.59 -1.45 -19.26
N SER A 402 16.55 -2.53 -20.05
CA SER A 402 17.24 -2.62 -21.35
C SER A 402 16.33 -2.38 -22.56
N ASP A 403 15.07 -2.81 -22.49
CA ASP A 403 14.14 -2.85 -23.62
C ASP A 403 13.04 -1.79 -23.46
N ASN A 404 12.49 -1.32 -24.58
CA ASN A 404 11.33 -0.42 -24.56
C ASN A 404 10.03 -1.18 -24.23
N SER A 405 9.02 -0.42 -23.80
CA SER A 405 7.71 -0.91 -23.38
C SER A 405 7.06 -1.80 -24.45
N GLN A 406 7.18 -1.43 -25.73
CA GLN A 406 6.60 -2.19 -26.85
C GLN A 406 7.22 -3.58 -26.99
N ALA A 407 8.56 -3.69 -26.91
CA ALA A 407 9.26 -4.97 -26.98
C ALA A 407 8.91 -5.87 -25.78
N VAL A 408 8.89 -5.31 -24.57
CA VAL A 408 8.50 -6.06 -23.37
C VAL A 408 7.06 -6.55 -23.47
N MET A 409 6.11 -5.68 -23.83
CA MET A 409 4.70 -6.04 -24.00
C MET A 409 4.51 -7.16 -25.05
N ALA A 410 5.22 -7.09 -26.18
CA ALA A 410 5.09 -8.10 -27.24
C ALA A 410 5.50 -9.51 -26.77
N ASP A 411 6.51 -9.63 -25.92
CA ASP A 411 6.93 -10.94 -25.41
C ASP A 411 6.05 -11.43 -24.25
N VAL A 412 5.58 -10.54 -23.38
CA VAL A 412 4.57 -10.90 -22.38
C VAL A 412 3.28 -11.36 -23.06
N GLN A 413 2.89 -10.76 -24.19
CA GLN A 413 1.77 -11.22 -25.00
C GLN A 413 1.98 -12.64 -25.55
N LYS A 414 3.18 -12.98 -26.03
CA LYS A 414 3.51 -14.35 -26.45
C LYS A 414 3.37 -15.33 -25.29
N PHE A 415 3.85 -14.97 -24.11
CA PHE A 415 3.71 -15.78 -22.89
C PHE A 415 2.24 -15.99 -22.51
N VAL A 416 1.44 -14.92 -22.52
CA VAL A 416 -0.01 -14.99 -22.29
C VAL A 416 -0.68 -15.96 -23.25
N LEU A 417 -0.36 -15.90 -24.55
CA LEU A 417 -0.92 -16.80 -25.56
C LEU A 417 -0.53 -18.27 -25.34
N GLN A 418 0.59 -18.53 -24.67
CA GLN A 418 1.07 -19.89 -24.35
C GLN A 418 0.52 -20.45 -23.04
N SER A 419 -0.04 -19.59 -22.16
CA SER A 419 -0.53 -19.98 -20.83
C SER A 419 -1.75 -20.92 -20.84
N ASN A 420 -2.42 -21.08 -22.00
CA ASN A 420 -3.69 -21.80 -22.14
C ASN A 420 -4.81 -21.30 -21.19
N MET A 421 -4.72 -20.06 -20.71
CA MET A 421 -5.74 -19.39 -19.89
C MET A 421 -6.54 -18.40 -20.74
N SER A 422 -7.81 -18.20 -20.40
CA SER A 422 -8.60 -17.10 -20.99
C SER A 422 -8.11 -15.74 -20.49
N ILE A 423 -8.40 -14.69 -21.27
CA ILE A 423 -8.06 -13.30 -20.90
C ILE A 423 -8.67 -12.91 -19.55
N ASP A 424 -9.91 -13.30 -19.28
CA ASP A 424 -10.59 -12.98 -18.02
C ASP A 424 -9.96 -13.72 -16.82
N GLN A 425 -9.57 -14.97 -17.00
CA GLN A 425 -8.84 -15.72 -15.97
C GLN A 425 -7.49 -15.06 -15.67
N LEU A 426 -6.73 -14.68 -16.71
CA LEU A 426 -5.46 -13.99 -16.54
C LEU A 426 -5.63 -12.62 -15.88
N ALA A 427 -6.66 -11.87 -16.24
CA ALA A 427 -6.99 -10.60 -15.60
C ALA A 427 -7.26 -10.79 -14.09
N ASN A 428 -8.08 -11.79 -13.73
CA ASN A 428 -8.40 -12.07 -12.33
C ASN A 428 -7.17 -12.55 -11.55
N THR A 429 -6.39 -13.48 -12.11
CA THR A 429 -5.15 -13.96 -11.48
C THR A 429 -4.15 -12.82 -11.29
N ALA A 430 -3.95 -11.99 -12.31
CA ALA A 430 -3.06 -10.83 -12.22
C ALA A 430 -3.57 -9.83 -11.17
N ALA A 431 -4.86 -9.52 -11.09
CA ALA A 431 -5.38 -8.60 -10.07
C ALA A 431 -5.15 -9.14 -8.64
N VAL A 432 -5.43 -10.43 -8.43
CA VAL A 432 -5.20 -11.10 -7.14
C VAL A 432 -3.72 -11.10 -6.76
N CYS A 433 -2.83 -11.40 -7.71
CA CYS A 433 -1.39 -11.43 -7.44
C CYS A 433 -0.78 -10.03 -7.31
N MET A 434 -1.35 -9.02 -7.96
CA MET A 434 -1.00 -7.62 -7.73
C MET A 434 -1.35 -7.17 -6.32
N PHE A 435 -2.54 -7.54 -5.82
CA PHE A 435 -2.92 -7.33 -4.42
C PHE A 435 -1.98 -8.05 -3.45
N SER A 436 -1.73 -9.34 -3.66
CA SER A 436 -0.81 -10.14 -2.82
C SER A 436 0.60 -9.54 -2.81
N GLY A 437 1.09 -9.09 -3.97
CA GLY A 437 2.39 -8.46 -4.13
C GLY A 437 2.49 -7.15 -3.37
N TYR A 438 1.56 -6.21 -3.59
CA TYR A 438 1.59 -4.92 -2.90
C TYR A 438 1.36 -5.03 -1.39
N ARG A 439 0.46 -5.89 -0.92
CA ARG A 439 0.20 -6.09 0.52
C ARG A 439 1.43 -6.61 1.26
N ARG A 440 2.28 -7.40 0.60
CA ARG A 440 3.46 -8.05 1.20
C ARG A 440 4.79 -7.43 0.75
N ASP A 441 4.75 -6.29 0.04
CA ASP A 441 5.92 -5.67 -0.60
C ASP A 441 6.74 -6.63 -1.49
N LYS A 442 6.09 -7.65 -2.07
CA LYS A 442 6.67 -8.49 -3.14
C LYS A 442 6.47 -7.82 -4.49
N LEU A 443 7.33 -6.84 -4.76
CA LEU A 443 7.18 -5.91 -5.88
C LEU A 443 7.40 -6.57 -7.25
N ASP A 444 8.19 -7.63 -7.32
CA ASP A 444 8.35 -8.47 -8.51
C ASP A 444 7.01 -9.11 -8.93
N ILE A 445 6.26 -9.67 -7.98
CA ILE A 445 4.93 -10.22 -8.22
C ILE A 445 3.94 -9.11 -8.63
N ALA A 446 3.98 -7.97 -7.95
CA ALA A 446 3.10 -6.84 -8.24
C ALA A 446 3.34 -6.28 -9.65
N MET A 447 4.61 -5.98 -9.99
CA MET A 447 5.01 -5.49 -11.30
C MET A 447 4.74 -6.50 -12.41
N GLY A 448 5.03 -7.77 -12.14
CA GLY A 448 4.75 -8.86 -13.07
C GLY A 448 3.28 -8.99 -13.43
N SER A 449 2.44 -8.91 -12.41
CA SER A 449 0.98 -8.91 -12.57
C SER A 449 0.49 -7.69 -13.36
N ALA A 450 1.08 -6.51 -13.11
CA ALA A 450 0.78 -5.31 -13.89
C ALA A 450 1.19 -5.47 -15.37
N LEU A 451 2.35 -6.08 -15.67
CA LEU A 451 2.75 -6.39 -17.05
C LEU A 451 1.77 -7.32 -17.75
N ILE A 452 1.27 -8.35 -17.06
CA ILE A 452 0.22 -9.24 -17.60
C ILE A 452 -1.04 -8.44 -17.93
N MET A 453 -1.49 -7.56 -17.02
CA MET A 453 -2.65 -6.69 -17.27
C MET A 453 -2.47 -5.82 -18.53
N VAL A 454 -1.29 -5.23 -18.70
CA VAL A 454 -0.99 -4.42 -19.88
C VAL A 454 -1.00 -5.28 -21.15
N ALA A 455 -0.38 -6.46 -21.11
CA ALA A 455 -0.29 -7.38 -22.24
C ALA A 455 -1.66 -7.87 -22.73
N ILE A 456 -2.61 -8.11 -21.81
CA ILE A 456 -3.99 -8.49 -22.14
C ILE A 456 -4.87 -7.31 -22.56
N GLY A 457 -4.29 -6.13 -22.78
CA GLY A 457 -4.98 -4.97 -23.33
C GLY A 457 -5.50 -3.97 -22.29
N LYS A 458 -5.31 -4.22 -20.98
CA LYS A 458 -5.61 -3.24 -19.92
C LYS A 458 -4.45 -2.25 -19.78
N ARG A 459 -4.17 -1.52 -20.87
CA ARG A 459 -3.02 -0.61 -21.00
C ARG A 459 -2.88 0.46 -19.91
N PRO A 460 -3.95 0.98 -19.26
CA PRO A 460 -3.79 1.89 -18.12
C PRO A 460 -2.95 1.35 -16.96
N TYR A 461 -2.83 0.03 -16.79
CA TYR A 461 -1.93 -0.59 -15.80
C TYR A 461 -0.43 -0.31 -16.05
N ALA A 462 -0.07 0.20 -17.24
CA ALA A 462 1.30 0.57 -17.57
C ALA A 462 1.85 1.70 -16.67
N GLU A 463 0.98 2.51 -16.05
CA GLU A 463 1.43 3.55 -15.13
C GLU A 463 2.12 2.95 -13.90
N LEU A 464 1.72 1.75 -13.46
CA LEU A 464 2.38 1.08 -12.33
C LEU A 464 3.84 0.80 -12.66
N ILE A 465 4.12 0.33 -13.88
CA ILE A 465 5.51 0.09 -14.33
C ILE A 465 6.28 1.41 -14.36
N GLY A 466 5.68 2.48 -14.91
CA GLY A 466 6.26 3.83 -14.88
C GLY A 466 6.57 4.32 -13.47
N HIS A 467 5.66 4.10 -12.51
CA HIS A 467 5.86 4.44 -11.10
C HIS A 467 6.99 3.65 -10.47
N HIS A 468 7.01 2.32 -10.62
CA HIS A 468 8.08 1.47 -10.12
C HIS A 468 9.46 1.91 -10.63
N MET A 469 9.56 2.25 -11.92
CA MET A 469 10.82 2.68 -12.56
C MET A 469 11.21 4.13 -12.24
N SER A 470 10.26 5.05 -12.06
CA SER A 470 10.59 6.44 -11.69
C SER A 470 10.98 6.56 -10.22
N GLN A 471 10.36 5.74 -9.35
CA GLN A 471 10.56 5.80 -7.90
C GLN A 471 11.65 4.81 -7.42
N GLY A 472 12.02 3.82 -8.22
CA GLY A 472 13.09 2.87 -7.91
C GLY A 472 12.69 1.76 -6.93
N PHE A 473 11.42 1.34 -6.96
CA PHE A 473 10.90 0.27 -6.12
C PHE A 473 10.62 -0.96 -6.98
N GLY A 474 11.22 -2.11 -6.68
CA GLY A 474 11.01 -3.36 -7.44
C GLY A 474 11.70 -3.41 -8.82
N ALA A 475 12.18 -2.27 -9.32
CA ALA A 475 13.01 -2.14 -10.51
C ALA A 475 14.05 -1.03 -10.31
N ALA A 476 15.12 -1.06 -11.10
CA ALA A 476 16.11 0.01 -11.11
C ALA A 476 15.46 1.35 -11.53
N LYS A 477 15.86 2.45 -10.87
CA LYS A 477 15.36 3.78 -11.22
C LYS A 477 15.86 4.16 -12.62
N SER A 478 14.93 4.46 -13.53
CA SER A 478 15.23 4.87 -14.91
C SER A 478 14.18 5.85 -15.41
N VAL A 479 14.57 7.12 -15.59
CA VAL A 479 13.67 8.17 -16.09
C VAL A 479 13.18 7.89 -17.51
N PRO A 480 14.03 7.55 -18.49
CA PRO A 480 13.57 7.31 -19.86
C PRO A 480 12.60 6.13 -19.96
N ALA A 481 12.87 5.03 -19.26
CA ALA A 481 11.99 3.87 -19.27
C ALA A 481 10.67 4.16 -18.52
N ALA A 482 10.72 4.90 -17.41
CA ALA A 482 9.50 5.35 -16.74
C ALA A 482 8.61 6.21 -17.65
N GLN A 483 9.20 7.17 -18.37
CA GLN A 483 8.50 8.03 -19.31
C GLN A 483 7.83 7.23 -20.45
N ASP A 484 8.51 6.21 -20.97
CA ASP A 484 7.96 5.30 -21.98
C ASP A 484 6.71 4.57 -21.46
N TRP A 485 6.78 3.96 -20.27
CA TRP A 485 5.65 3.27 -19.64
C TRP A 485 4.49 4.20 -19.25
N TYR A 486 4.77 5.40 -18.74
CA TYR A 486 3.73 6.41 -18.54
C TYR A 486 3.07 6.80 -19.87
N GLY A 487 3.86 6.91 -20.95
CA GLY A 487 3.37 7.18 -22.30
C GLY A 487 2.33 6.15 -22.76
N VAL A 488 2.57 4.86 -22.49
CA VAL A 488 1.60 3.78 -22.81
C VAL A 488 0.28 3.97 -22.06
N ALA A 489 0.34 4.23 -20.75
CA ALA A 489 -0.86 4.40 -19.93
C ALA A 489 -1.66 5.66 -20.30
N VAL A 490 -0.98 6.81 -20.37
CA VAL A 490 -1.58 8.10 -20.71
C VAL A 490 -2.18 8.05 -22.10
N SER A 491 -1.47 7.52 -23.10
CA SER A 491 -2.01 7.38 -24.46
C SER A 491 -3.25 6.50 -24.50
N ALA A 492 -3.32 5.43 -23.70
CA ALA A 492 -4.52 4.61 -23.63
C ALA A 492 -5.72 5.39 -23.08
N LEU A 493 -5.51 6.17 -22.02
CA LEU A 493 -6.55 7.00 -21.40
C LEU A 493 -7.01 8.13 -22.35
N GLU A 494 -6.08 8.81 -23.03
CA GLU A 494 -6.38 9.84 -24.03
C GLU A 494 -7.18 9.28 -25.23
N ASN A 495 -6.99 8.00 -25.55
CA ASN A 495 -7.74 7.28 -26.58
C ASN A 495 -9.04 6.64 -26.06
N GLY A 496 -9.49 6.97 -24.84
CA GLY A 496 -10.78 6.55 -24.31
C GLY A 496 -10.80 5.20 -23.58
N ALA A 497 -9.64 4.66 -23.19
CA ALA A 497 -9.61 3.53 -22.26
C ALA A 497 -10.20 3.93 -20.89
N GLU A 498 -10.83 2.99 -20.21
CA GLU A 498 -11.34 3.20 -18.85
C GLU A 498 -10.20 3.44 -17.87
N ALA A 499 -10.32 4.50 -17.06
CA ALA A 499 -9.39 4.77 -15.97
C ALA A 499 -9.55 3.72 -14.87
N VAL A 500 -8.51 2.92 -14.63
CA VAL A 500 -8.53 1.85 -13.61
C VAL A 500 -8.04 2.32 -12.24
N PHE A 501 -7.35 3.46 -12.20
CA PHE A 501 -6.86 4.10 -10.98
C PHE A 501 -7.46 5.50 -10.87
N SER A 502 -8.12 5.79 -9.75
CA SER A 502 -8.83 7.05 -9.52
C SER A 502 -9.79 7.46 -10.67
N PRO A 503 -10.77 6.61 -11.05
CA PRO A 503 -11.68 6.89 -12.18
C PRO A 503 -12.51 8.17 -12.03
N GLY A 504 -12.67 8.69 -10.80
CA GLY A 504 -13.33 9.96 -10.52
C GLY A 504 -12.50 11.22 -10.81
N GLN A 505 -11.22 11.08 -11.19
CA GLN A 505 -10.26 12.17 -11.40
C GLN A 505 -9.73 12.19 -12.83
N PRO A 506 -10.51 12.68 -13.82
CA PRO A 506 -10.09 12.70 -15.23
C PRO A 506 -8.81 13.53 -15.48
N GLU A 507 -8.52 14.52 -14.63
CA GLU A 507 -7.33 15.37 -14.68
C GLU A 507 -6.02 14.63 -14.33
N ARG A 508 -6.11 13.46 -13.67
CA ARG A 508 -4.96 12.70 -13.18
C ARG A 508 -4.01 12.28 -14.29
N ALA A 509 -4.53 11.88 -15.44
CA ALA A 509 -3.71 11.51 -16.59
C ALA A 509 -2.85 12.69 -17.08
N GLY A 510 -3.41 13.91 -17.04
CA GLY A 510 -2.69 15.15 -17.35
C GLY A 510 -1.58 15.46 -16.34
N LEU A 511 -1.82 15.22 -15.05
CA LEU A 511 -0.80 15.35 -14.01
C LEU A 511 0.36 14.37 -14.21
N ILE A 512 0.07 13.09 -14.43
CA ILE A 512 1.11 12.07 -14.66
C ILE A 512 1.94 12.44 -15.90
N LYS A 513 1.28 12.85 -16.99
CA LYS A 513 1.96 13.30 -18.21
C LYS A 513 2.88 14.49 -17.95
N ALA A 514 2.39 15.50 -17.24
CA ALA A 514 3.16 16.71 -16.93
C ALA A 514 4.34 16.42 -16.01
N ALA A 515 4.12 15.64 -14.95
CA ALA A 515 5.16 15.26 -13.98
C ALA A 515 6.22 14.38 -14.64
N ALA A 516 5.81 13.38 -15.42
CA ALA A 516 6.74 12.50 -16.14
C ALA A 516 7.62 13.28 -17.13
N ALA A 517 7.08 14.29 -17.82
CA ALA A 517 7.84 15.12 -18.74
C ALA A 517 8.91 15.99 -18.03
N GLN A 518 8.71 16.32 -16.76
CA GLN A 518 9.64 17.12 -15.95
C GLN A 518 10.64 16.29 -15.14
N LEU A 519 10.49 14.96 -15.11
CA LEU A 519 11.46 14.06 -14.49
C LEU A 519 12.85 14.23 -15.12
N GLY A 520 13.89 14.27 -14.29
CA GLY A 520 15.28 14.34 -14.77
C GLY A 520 15.78 15.74 -15.13
N GLY A 521 14.99 16.80 -14.88
CA GLY A 521 15.51 18.18 -14.83
C GLY A 521 15.72 18.89 -16.17
N SER A 522 15.00 18.52 -17.23
CA SER A 522 14.91 19.37 -18.43
C SER A 522 13.98 20.57 -18.17
N GLY A 523 14.53 21.56 -17.47
CA GLY A 523 13.97 22.90 -17.32
C GLY A 523 13.92 23.66 -18.65
N GLN A 524 13.07 23.23 -19.58
CA GLN A 524 12.35 24.16 -20.42
C GLN A 524 10.95 24.29 -19.84
N LEU A 525 10.84 25.22 -18.89
CA LEU A 525 9.57 25.89 -18.63
C LEU A 525 9.11 26.51 -19.95
N GLN A 526 8.36 25.75 -20.76
CA GLN A 526 7.50 26.37 -21.75
C GLN A 526 6.42 27.12 -20.96
N PRO A 527 6.31 28.44 -21.09
CA PRO A 527 5.19 29.15 -20.52
C PRO A 527 3.93 28.55 -21.11
N VAL A 528 3.06 28.01 -20.25
CA VAL A 528 1.67 27.77 -20.62
C VAL A 528 1.13 29.11 -21.09
N PRO A 529 0.68 29.28 -22.36
CA PRO A 529 0.01 30.51 -22.73
C PRO A 529 -1.23 30.60 -21.86
N ALA A 530 -1.23 31.58 -20.95
CA ALA A 530 -2.43 31.95 -20.23
C ALA A 530 -3.52 32.18 -21.28
N SER A 531 -4.63 31.49 -21.14
CA SER A 531 -5.89 31.81 -21.80
C SER A 531 -6.38 33.17 -21.28
N GLY A 532 -5.70 34.22 -21.70
CA GLY A 532 -6.14 35.59 -21.55
C GLY A 532 -7.28 35.81 -22.53
N ALA A 533 -8.51 35.60 -22.05
CA ALA A 533 -9.63 36.35 -22.58
C ALA A 533 -9.25 37.82 -22.48
N ALA A 534 -8.99 38.46 -23.62
CA ALA A 534 -8.78 39.89 -23.70
C ALA A 534 -10.03 40.58 -23.14
N ALA A 535 -9.93 41.10 -21.92
CA ALA A 535 -10.87 42.09 -21.42
C ALA A 535 -10.71 43.33 -22.31
N ALA A 536 -11.64 43.50 -23.25
CA ALA A 536 -11.75 44.74 -24.00
C ALA A 536 -12.12 45.87 -23.02
N LEU A 537 -11.25 46.87 -22.91
CA LEU A 537 -11.55 48.11 -22.19
C LEU A 537 -12.62 48.89 -22.98
N PRO A 538 -13.65 49.46 -22.33
CA PRO A 538 -14.62 50.31 -23.01
C PRO A 538 -13.97 51.66 -23.39
N THR A 539 -14.07 52.04 -24.66
CA THR A 539 -13.72 53.37 -25.13
C THR A 539 -14.91 54.32 -24.91
N PHE A 540 -14.70 55.38 -24.13
CA PHE A 540 -15.65 56.49 -24.04
C PHE A 540 -15.51 57.35 -25.30
N SER A 541 -16.60 57.51 -26.05
CA SER A 541 -16.69 58.51 -27.11
C SER A 541 -17.18 59.82 -26.50
N ASN A 542 -16.36 60.86 -26.56
CA ASN A 542 -16.79 62.23 -26.24
C ASN A 542 -17.58 62.80 -27.43
N ASN A 543 -18.79 63.30 -27.14
CA ASN A 543 -19.25 64.56 -27.72
C ASN A 543 -18.90 65.68 -26.75
#